data_AF-A0A9D5PZP3-F1
#
_entry.id   AF-A0A9D5PZP3-F1
#
_cell.length_a   1.000
_cell.length_b   1.000
_cell.length_c   1.000
_cell.angle_alpha   90.00
_cell.angle_beta   90.00
_cell.angle_gamma   90.00
#
_symmetry.space_group_name_H-M   'P 1'
#
loop_
_entity.id
_entity.type
_entity.pdbx_description
1 polymer ?
#
loop_
_entity_poly.entity_id
_entity_poly.type
_entity_poly.pdbx_seq_one_letter_code
_entity_poly.pdbx_strand_id
1 'polypeptide(L)'
;MTLASPPDWQLCRLGQLFRERKEKGSDKDFPPLSVTKNGIVPQLKTAAKTDNGDNRKIVRVGDYVINSRSDRKGSGGISDHEGSVSLINIVLEPCNIYPRFAHHLLRSSAFQEEFYRLGHGIVADLWTTRYTDMKNIRLRIPDLDTQGRIADFLDRKTATIDELIKKTDASINLWKEYRAALITAAVTGQIDTTTWKGHTAHRPAAIGETPE
;
A
#
# COMPACT_ATOMS: atom_id res chain seq x y z
N MET A 1 -5.24 1.25 23.44
CA MET A 1 -5.93 -0.03 23.73
C MET A 1 -5.06 -1.15 23.18
N THR A 2 -4.18 -1.72 24.02
CA THR A 2 -3.27 -2.80 23.61
C THR A 2 -4.09 -4.08 23.59
N LEU A 3 -4.50 -4.53 22.40
CA LEU A 3 -5.04 -5.88 22.24
C LEU A 3 -3.97 -6.85 22.74
N ALA A 4 -4.26 -7.57 23.82
CA ALA A 4 -3.37 -8.60 24.33
C ALA A 4 -3.15 -9.63 23.22
N SER A 5 -1.88 -9.84 22.82
CA SER A 5 -1.56 -10.93 21.87
C SER A 5 -2.01 -12.27 22.47
N PRO A 6 -2.49 -13.20 21.62
CA PRO A 6 -2.73 -14.57 22.07
C PRO A 6 -1.47 -15.15 22.72
N PRO A 7 -1.61 -15.98 23.78
CA PRO A 7 -0.49 -16.48 24.58
C PRO A 7 0.54 -17.30 23.77
N ASP A 8 0.13 -17.84 22.61
CA ASP A 8 0.93 -18.79 21.84
C ASP A 8 1.81 -18.13 20.76
N TRP A 9 1.80 -16.79 20.66
CA TRP A 9 2.58 -16.07 19.64
C TRP A 9 4.02 -15.84 20.10
N GLN A 10 4.97 -16.31 19.30
CA GLN A 10 6.39 -16.16 19.60
C GLN A 10 6.86 -14.72 19.39
N LEU A 11 7.61 -14.20 20.36
CA LEU A 11 8.33 -12.93 20.22
C LEU A 11 9.63 -13.15 19.44
N CYS A 12 9.78 -12.46 18.32
CA CYS A 12 10.98 -12.52 17.48
C CYS A 12 11.38 -11.10 17.01
N ARG A 13 12.59 -10.97 16.48
CA ARG A 13 13.06 -9.75 15.82
C ARG A 13 12.83 -9.86 14.32
N LEU A 14 12.53 -8.75 13.65
CA LEU A 14 12.33 -8.72 12.20
C LEU A 14 13.51 -9.33 11.43
N GLY A 15 14.75 -9.09 11.86
CA GLY A 15 15.94 -9.67 11.23
C GLY A 15 16.09 -11.19 11.38
N GLN A 16 15.23 -11.87 12.16
CA GLN A 16 15.15 -13.33 12.20
C GLN A 16 14.16 -13.88 11.15
N LEU A 17 13.28 -13.03 10.65
CA LEU A 17 12.23 -13.39 9.69
C LEU A 17 12.61 -13.04 8.26
N PHE A 18 13.47 -12.04 8.08
CA PHE A 18 13.91 -11.54 6.78
C PHE A 18 15.43 -11.39 6.71
N ARG A 19 15.96 -11.54 5.51
CA ARG A 19 17.32 -11.14 5.14
C ARG A 19 17.27 -9.92 4.22
N GLU A 20 18.14 -8.94 4.42
CA GLU A 20 18.27 -7.83 3.48
C GLU A 20 18.97 -8.30 2.20
N ARG A 21 18.31 -8.14 1.05
CA ARG A 21 18.95 -8.28 -0.27
C ARG A 21 19.70 -6.99 -0.58
N LYS A 22 21.03 -7.09 -0.56
CA LYS A 22 21.97 -6.00 -0.90
C LYS A 22 22.48 -6.07 -2.33
N GLU A 23 22.04 -7.08 -3.09
CA GLU A 23 22.40 -7.29 -4.48
C GLU A 23 22.05 -6.05 -5.32
N LYS A 24 23.00 -5.61 -6.13
CA LYS A 24 22.86 -4.44 -6.98
C LYS A 24 22.92 -4.83 -8.45
N GLY A 25 22.22 -4.07 -9.29
CA GLY A 25 22.20 -4.27 -10.72
C GLY A 25 21.76 -3.01 -11.46
N SER A 26 21.63 -3.17 -12.78
CA SER A 26 21.21 -2.13 -13.71
C SER A 26 19.72 -2.25 -14.07
N ASP A 27 19.08 -1.13 -14.34
CA ASP A 27 17.74 -1.11 -14.93
C ASP A 27 17.67 -1.57 -16.39
N LYS A 28 18.83 -1.77 -17.04
CA LYS A 28 18.94 -2.39 -18.36
C LYS A 28 18.70 -3.90 -18.30
N ASP A 29 19.21 -4.54 -17.25
CA ASP A 29 19.10 -6.00 -17.03
C ASP A 29 17.86 -6.35 -16.21
N PHE A 30 17.48 -5.47 -15.27
CA PHE A 30 16.37 -5.66 -14.36
C PHE A 30 15.40 -4.49 -14.44
N PRO A 31 14.21 -4.66 -15.06
CA PRO A 31 13.32 -3.55 -15.35
C PRO A 31 12.97 -2.74 -14.09
N PRO A 32 12.89 -1.41 -14.19
CA PRO A 32 12.69 -0.58 -13.01
C PRO A 32 11.28 -0.74 -12.44
N LEU A 33 11.19 -0.90 -11.13
CA LEU A 33 9.95 -1.01 -10.37
C LEU A 33 9.74 0.25 -9.51
N SER A 34 8.47 0.55 -9.23
CA SER A 34 8.02 1.57 -8.29
C SER A 34 7.46 0.93 -7.03
N VAL A 35 7.89 1.46 -5.89
CA VAL A 35 7.41 1.06 -4.56
C VAL A 35 6.33 2.05 -4.14
N THR A 36 5.08 1.59 -4.05
CA THR A 36 3.92 2.45 -3.81
C THR A 36 3.14 2.01 -2.58
N LYS A 37 2.19 2.82 -2.14
CA LYS A 37 1.21 2.43 -1.10
C LYS A 37 0.34 1.25 -1.52
N ASN A 38 0.23 0.95 -2.82
CA ASN A 38 -0.56 -0.17 -3.33
C ASN A 38 0.30 -1.39 -3.68
N GLY A 39 1.59 -1.38 -3.32
CA GLY A 39 2.52 -2.47 -3.60
C GLY A 39 3.55 -2.12 -4.66
N ILE A 40 4.15 -3.17 -5.23
CA ILE A 40 5.26 -3.09 -6.17
C ILE A 40 4.72 -3.20 -7.59
N VAL A 41 4.99 -2.20 -8.42
CA VAL A 41 4.47 -2.12 -9.78
C VAL A 41 5.59 -1.75 -10.76
N PRO A 42 5.46 -2.11 -12.05
CA PRO A 42 6.37 -1.61 -13.07
C PRO A 42 6.42 -0.08 -13.07
N GLN A 43 7.61 0.50 -13.21
CA GLN A 43 7.75 1.95 -13.28
C GLN A 43 7.13 2.49 -14.58
N LEU A 44 6.31 3.53 -14.45
CA LEU A 44 5.71 4.22 -15.60
C LEU A 44 6.81 4.87 -16.48
N LYS A 45 6.63 4.84 -17.80
CA LYS A 45 7.57 5.47 -18.76
C LYS A 45 7.77 6.97 -18.52
N THR A 46 6.75 7.63 -17.95
CA THR A 46 6.73 9.06 -17.61
C THR A 46 7.38 9.37 -16.26
N ALA A 47 7.75 8.36 -15.47
CA ALA A 47 8.43 8.60 -14.21
C ALA A 47 9.80 9.24 -14.45
N ALA A 48 10.20 10.13 -13.54
CA ALA A 48 11.53 10.73 -13.59
C ALA A 48 12.60 9.63 -13.59
N LYS A 49 13.39 9.60 -14.67
CA LYS A 49 14.50 8.66 -14.81
C LYS A 49 15.70 9.19 -14.05
N THR A 50 16.38 8.31 -13.33
CA THR A 50 17.65 8.62 -12.69
C THR A 50 18.77 8.45 -13.70
N ASP A 51 19.75 9.34 -13.68
CA ASP A 51 20.97 9.24 -14.51
C ASP A 51 21.88 8.05 -14.12
N ASN A 52 21.57 7.38 -12.99
CA ASN A 52 22.36 6.28 -12.44
C ASN A 52 21.59 4.94 -12.48
N GLY A 53 21.11 4.55 -13.65
CA GLY A 53 20.36 3.31 -13.87
C GLY A 53 21.13 2.04 -13.48
N ASP A 54 22.47 2.11 -13.48
CA ASP A 54 23.38 1.00 -13.18
C ASP A 54 23.62 0.79 -11.66
N ASN A 55 23.02 1.60 -10.77
CA ASN A 55 23.20 1.49 -9.31
C ASN A 55 21.85 1.40 -8.58
N ARG A 56 21.16 0.29 -8.81
CA ARG A 56 19.84 -0.02 -8.23
C ARG A 56 19.90 -1.32 -7.43
N LYS A 57 18.95 -1.54 -6.53
CA LYS A 57 18.83 -2.81 -5.78
C LYS A 57 17.97 -3.77 -6.59
N ILE A 58 18.43 -5.02 -6.73
CA ILE A 58 17.68 -6.08 -7.41
C ILE A 58 16.52 -6.52 -6.51
N VAL A 59 15.38 -6.84 -7.14
CA VAL A 59 14.17 -7.37 -6.54
C VAL A 59 13.83 -8.67 -7.26
N ARG A 60 13.55 -9.72 -6.48
CA ARG A 60 13.07 -11.01 -6.95
C ARG A 60 11.59 -11.17 -6.63
N VAL A 61 10.91 -12.06 -7.35
CA VAL A 61 9.55 -12.47 -7.00
C VAL A 61 9.53 -13.02 -5.57
N GLY A 62 8.58 -12.54 -4.77
CA GLY A 62 8.45 -12.91 -3.36
C GLY A 62 9.24 -12.04 -2.38
N ASP A 63 10.17 -11.19 -2.84
CA ASP A 63 10.80 -10.21 -1.96
C ASP A 63 9.76 -9.19 -1.46
N TYR A 64 9.84 -8.81 -0.20
CA TYR A 64 9.13 -7.64 0.32
C TYR A 64 10.00 -6.39 0.15
N VAL A 65 9.48 -5.35 -0.48
CA VAL A 65 10.19 -4.09 -0.67
C VAL A 65 9.48 -2.98 0.08
N ILE A 66 10.24 -2.16 0.81
CA ILE A 66 9.71 -1.00 1.56
C ILE A 66 10.52 0.25 1.28
N ASN A 67 9.84 1.39 1.17
CA ASN A 67 10.52 2.67 1.08
C ASN A 67 11.06 3.10 2.46
N SER A 68 12.32 3.51 2.53
CA SER A 68 12.94 3.91 3.80
C SER A 68 12.57 5.30 4.30
N ARG A 69 12.00 6.16 3.44
CA ARG A 69 11.70 7.56 3.77
C ARG A 69 10.27 7.74 4.30
N SER A 70 10.15 8.61 5.30
CA SER A 70 8.89 8.98 5.95
C SER A 70 7.88 9.68 5.04
N ASP A 71 8.31 10.49 4.07
CA ASP A 71 7.41 11.13 3.08
C ASP A 71 6.68 10.10 2.22
N ARG A 72 7.20 8.87 2.16
CA ARG A 72 6.61 7.71 1.50
C ARG A 72 6.13 6.64 2.49
N LYS A 73 5.88 6.99 3.76
CA LYS A 73 5.40 6.08 4.79
C LYS A 73 4.24 5.21 4.29
N GLY A 74 4.36 3.90 4.55
CA GLY A 74 3.41 2.89 4.09
C GLY A 74 3.60 2.41 2.65
N SER A 75 4.57 2.95 1.89
CA SER A 75 4.90 2.43 0.56
C SER A 75 5.72 1.15 0.69
N GLY A 76 5.15 0.04 0.24
CA GLY A 76 5.78 -1.26 0.26
C GLY A 76 4.84 -2.41 -0.04
N GLY A 77 5.39 -3.59 -0.28
CA GLY A 77 4.64 -4.79 -0.62
C GLY A 77 5.52 -5.95 -1.01
N ILE A 78 4.90 -7.12 -1.20
CA ILE A 78 5.54 -8.28 -1.83
C ILE A 78 5.58 -8.00 -3.33
N SER A 79 6.70 -8.35 -3.97
CA SER A 79 6.87 -8.20 -5.41
C SER A 79 6.38 -9.44 -6.16
N ASP A 80 5.47 -9.25 -7.11
CA ASP A 80 5.12 -10.23 -8.13
C ASP A 80 6.03 -10.12 -9.37
N HIS A 81 7.06 -9.27 -9.30
CA HIS A 81 7.94 -8.94 -10.40
C HIS A 81 9.40 -9.15 -10.02
N GLU A 82 10.19 -9.61 -10.99
CA GLU A 82 11.64 -9.39 -10.97
C GLU A 82 11.94 -8.00 -11.55
N GLY A 83 12.91 -7.31 -10.97
CA GLY A 83 13.27 -5.98 -11.43
C GLY A 83 14.25 -5.27 -10.51
N SER A 84 14.26 -3.94 -10.58
CA SER A 84 15.17 -3.12 -9.78
C SER A 84 14.48 -1.91 -9.17
N VAL A 85 14.85 -1.57 -7.94
CA VAL A 85 14.35 -0.39 -7.22
C VAL A 85 15.49 0.56 -6.86
N SER A 86 15.17 1.84 -6.70
CA SER A 86 16.17 2.83 -6.27
C SER A 86 16.71 2.52 -4.87
N LEU A 87 17.91 3.00 -4.56
CA LEU A 87 18.66 2.66 -3.33
C LEU A 87 17.96 3.05 -2.03
N ILE A 88 17.01 3.99 -2.08
CA ILE A 88 16.19 4.42 -0.94
C ILE A 88 15.18 3.35 -0.50
N ASN A 89 15.04 2.25 -1.23
CA ASN A 89 14.19 1.15 -0.83
C ASN A 89 15.02 0.08 -0.11
N ILE A 90 14.40 -0.64 0.81
CA ILE A 90 14.97 -1.80 1.48
C ILE A 90 14.29 -3.04 0.88
N VAL A 91 15.09 -3.98 0.39
CA VAL A 91 14.61 -5.24 -0.20
C VAL A 91 14.83 -6.34 0.83
N LEU A 92 13.76 -7.04 1.19
CA LEU A 92 13.72 -8.05 2.22
C LEU A 92 13.33 -9.39 1.61
N GLU A 93 14.23 -10.35 1.67
CA GLU A 93 13.98 -11.75 1.34
C GLU A 93 13.31 -12.42 2.57
N PRO A 94 12.07 -12.91 2.46
CA PRO A 94 11.44 -13.67 3.54
C PRO A 94 12.17 -14.99 3.77
N CYS A 95 12.54 -15.29 5.02
CA CYS A 95 13.26 -16.52 5.39
C CYS A 95 12.44 -17.45 6.29
N ASN A 96 11.69 -16.90 7.25
CA ASN A 96 10.92 -17.68 8.22
C ASN A 96 9.59 -17.01 8.55
N ILE A 97 8.86 -16.61 7.50
CA ILE A 97 7.58 -15.93 7.60
C ILE A 97 6.76 -16.21 6.35
N TYR A 98 5.45 -16.40 6.51
CA TYR A 98 4.56 -16.61 5.39
C TYR A 98 4.42 -15.31 4.56
N PRO A 99 4.73 -15.28 3.25
CA PRO A 99 4.86 -14.02 2.49
C PRO A 99 3.60 -13.14 2.50
N ARG A 100 2.40 -13.73 2.37
CA ARG A 100 1.14 -12.97 2.42
C ARG A 100 0.84 -12.44 3.82
N PHE A 101 1.24 -13.15 4.86
CA PHE A 101 1.15 -12.65 6.23
C PHE A 101 2.11 -11.48 6.45
N ALA A 102 3.36 -11.60 5.99
CA ALA A 102 4.33 -10.51 5.98
C ALA A 102 3.78 -9.26 5.25
N HIS A 103 3.11 -9.45 4.13
CA HIS A 103 2.47 -8.37 3.38
C HIS A 103 1.53 -7.55 4.26
N HIS A 104 0.58 -8.22 4.93
CA HIS A 104 -0.37 -7.56 5.83
C HIS A 104 0.29 -6.95 7.07
N LEU A 105 1.20 -7.71 7.70
CA LEU A 105 1.89 -7.30 8.92
C LEU A 105 2.69 -6.00 8.72
N LEU A 106 3.53 -5.95 7.68
CA LEU A 106 4.42 -4.82 7.41
C LEU A 106 3.67 -3.61 6.81
N ARG A 107 2.42 -3.79 6.39
CA ARG A 107 1.53 -2.70 5.96
C ARG A 107 0.60 -2.21 7.08
N SER A 108 0.57 -2.89 8.22
CA SER A 108 -0.22 -2.44 9.38
C SER A 108 0.27 -1.09 9.92
N SER A 109 -0.66 -0.28 10.43
CA SER A 109 -0.32 1.01 11.05
C SER A 109 0.67 0.84 12.20
N ALA A 110 0.47 -0.18 13.04
CA ALA A 110 1.36 -0.48 14.16
C ALA A 110 2.81 -0.69 13.72
N PHE A 111 3.04 -1.46 12.64
CA PHE A 111 4.38 -1.63 12.09
C PHE A 111 4.92 -0.32 11.50
N GLN A 112 4.11 0.42 10.76
CA GLN A 112 4.54 1.68 10.13
C GLN A 112 4.96 2.73 11.16
N GLU A 113 4.27 2.82 12.30
CA GLU A 113 4.65 3.71 13.41
C GLU A 113 5.98 3.27 14.05
N GLU A 114 6.13 1.98 14.30
CA GLU A 114 7.34 1.43 14.88
C GLU A 114 8.56 1.60 13.95
N PHE A 115 8.36 1.40 12.65
CA PHE A 115 9.36 1.64 11.62
C PHE A 115 9.76 3.11 11.57
N TYR A 116 8.79 4.03 11.63
CA TYR A 116 9.06 5.48 11.65
C TYR A 116 9.82 5.89 12.92
N ARG A 117 9.43 5.38 14.09
CA ARG A 117 10.04 5.67 15.40
C ARG A 117 11.53 5.34 15.46
N LEU A 118 11.97 4.33 14.71
CA LEU A 118 13.38 3.91 14.63
C LEU A 118 14.20 4.64 13.56
N GLY A 119 13.57 5.53 12.80
CA GLY A 119 14.27 6.30 11.78
C GLY A 119 15.12 7.42 12.37
N HIS A 120 15.85 8.10 11.47
CA HIS A 120 16.75 9.19 11.82
C HIS A 120 16.62 10.31 10.78
N GLY A 121 16.79 11.56 11.20
CA GLY A 121 16.81 12.72 10.31
C GLY A 121 16.60 14.03 11.06
N ILE A 122 16.92 15.16 10.41
CA ILE A 122 16.63 16.50 10.96
C ILE A 122 15.26 16.98 10.48
N VAL A 123 15.00 16.83 9.18
CA VAL A 123 13.76 17.26 8.54
C VAL A 123 12.80 16.08 8.49
N ALA A 124 11.56 16.30 8.93
CA ALA A 124 10.54 15.24 9.03
C ALA A 124 10.31 14.50 7.69
N ASP A 125 10.39 15.21 6.55
CA ASP A 125 10.19 14.64 5.21
C ASP A 125 11.38 13.82 4.69
N LEU A 126 12.57 13.99 5.29
CA LEU A 126 13.78 13.24 4.96
C LEU A 126 14.13 12.21 6.03
N TRP A 127 13.26 12.04 7.02
CA TRP A 127 13.41 11.05 8.06
C TRP A 127 13.47 9.65 7.44
N THR A 128 14.54 8.92 7.73
CA THR A 128 14.88 7.68 7.05
C THR A 128 15.17 6.57 8.04
N THR A 129 14.52 5.41 7.88
CA THR A 129 14.79 4.20 8.68
C THR A 129 15.64 3.22 7.87
N ARG A 130 16.79 2.82 8.41
CA ARG A 130 17.70 1.87 7.74
C ARG A 130 17.38 0.43 8.15
N TYR A 131 17.86 -0.52 7.36
CA TYR A 131 17.71 -1.95 7.70
C TYR A 131 18.38 -2.28 9.05
N THR A 132 19.51 -1.64 9.36
CA THR A 132 20.24 -1.82 10.62
C THR A 132 19.41 -1.52 11.86
N ASP A 133 18.47 -0.58 11.75
CA ASP A 133 17.53 -0.21 12.80
C ASP A 133 16.30 -1.13 12.78
N MET A 134 15.66 -1.26 11.60
CA MET A 134 14.40 -1.99 11.46
C MET A 134 14.52 -3.48 11.82
N LYS A 135 15.69 -4.09 11.60
CA LYS A 135 15.89 -5.52 11.92
C LYS A 135 15.71 -5.83 13.40
N ASN A 136 15.77 -4.82 14.27
CA ASN A 136 15.60 -4.95 15.71
C ASN A 136 14.15 -4.79 16.18
N ILE A 137 13.22 -4.43 15.27
CA ILE A 137 11.78 -4.36 15.57
C ILE A 137 11.33 -5.71 16.12
N ARG A 138 10.66 -5.68 17.27
CA ARG A 138 10.14 -6.89 17.91
C ARG A 138 8.71 -7.12 17.47
N LEU A 139 8.44 -8.32 16.98
CA LEU A 139 7.15 -8.75 16.47
C LEU A 139 6.71 -9.98 17.25
N ARG A 140 5.42 -10.03 17.60
CA ARG A 140 4.77 -11.28 18.02
C ARG A 140 4.11 -11.87 16.79
N ILE A 141 4.47 -13.09 16.44
CA ILE A 141 3.90 -13.80 15.30
C ILE A 141 3.51 -15.23 15.72
N PRO A 142 2.45 -15.80 15.13
CA PRO A 142 2.11 -17.20 15.36
C PRO A 142 2.98 -18.14 14.51
N ASP A 143 2.76 -19.44 14.61
CA ASP A 143 3.34 -20.43 13.71
C ASP A 143 2.93 -20.22 12.23
N LEU A 144 3.63 -20.86 11.31
CA LEU A 144 3.43 -20.66 9.87
C LEU A 144 2.03 -21.08 9.36
N ASP A 145 1.40 -22.11 9.96
CA ASP A 145 0.05 -22.54 9.59
C ASP A 145 -0.97 -21.44 9.93
N THR A 146 -0.90 -20.95 11.16
CA THR A 146 -1.75 -19.87 11.64
C THR A 146 -1.50 -18.57 10.88
N GLN A 147 -0.25 -18.26 10.53
CA GLN A 147 0.07 -17.12 9.64
C GLN A 147 -0.65 -17.25 8.29
N GLY A 148 -0.64 -18.44 7.68
CA GLY A 148 -1.35 -18.72 6.43
C GLY A 148 -2.86 -18.49 6.57
N ARG A 149 -3.47 -19.04 7.62
CA ARG A 149 -4.91 -18.87 7.91
C ARG A 149 -5.32 -17.41 8.13
N ILE A 150 -4.47 -16.63 8.83
CA ILE A 150 -4.68 -15.19 9.01
C ILE A 150 -4.58 -14.48 7.67
N ALA A 151 -3.57 -14.79 6.85
CA ALA A 151 -3.42 -14.19 5.53
C ALA A 151 -4.63 -14.49 4.64
N ASP A 152 -5.12 -15.73 4.59
CA ASP A 152 -6.32 -16.11 3.82
C ASP A 152 -7.59 -15.40 4.30
N PHE A 153 -7.72 -15.18 5.60
CA PHE A 153 -8.83 -14.40 6.14
C PHE A 153 -8.74 -12.94 5.69
N LEU A 154 -7.56 -12.32 5.82
CA LEU A 154 -7.34 -10.93 5.45
C LEU A 154 -7.53 -10.72 3.95
N ASP A 155 -6.94 -11.57 3.10
CA ASP A 155 -7.07 -11.51 1.65
C ASP A 155 -8.54 -11.54 1.21
N ARG A 156 -9.35 -12.44 1.78
CA ARG A 156 -10.79 -12.52 1.47
C ARG A 156 -11.54 -11.25 1.89
N LYS A 157 -11.22 -10.70 3.06
CA LYS A 157 -11.88 -9.50 3.58
C LYS A 157 -11.49 -8.26 2.78
N THR A 158 -10.20 -8.10 2.45
CA THR A 158 -9.74 -6.98 1.63
C THR A 158 -10.27 -7.07 0.22
N ALA A 159 -10.29 -8.26 -0.40
CA ALA A 159 -10.86 -8.44 -1.74
C ALA A 159 -12.35 -8.05 -1.81
N THR A 160 -13.12 -8.37 -0.76
CA THR A 160 -14.54 -7.95 -0.66
C THR A 160 -14.66 -6.43 -0.60
N ILE A 161 -13.80 -5.77 0.16
CA ILE A 161 -13.77 -4.31 0.29
C ILE A 161 -13.38 -3.66 -1.05
N ASP A 162 -12.35 -4.20 -1.72
CA ASP A 162 -11.88 -3.69 -3.01
C ASP A 162 -12.97 -3.81 -4.10
N GLU A 163 -13.74 -4.90 -4.10
CA GLU A 163 -14.88 -5.06 -5.00
C GLU A 163 -15.97 -4.01 -4.75
N LEU A 164 -16.27 -3.72 -3.48
CA LEU A 164 -17.23 -2.68 -3.11
C LEU A 164 -16.75 -1.28 -3.52
N ILE A 165 -15.47 -0.98 -3.33
CA ILE A 165 -14.85 0.28 -3.78
C ILE A 165 -15.01 0.41 -5.30
N LYS A 166 -14.64 -0.64 -6.05
CA LYS A 166 -14.75 -0.64 -7.52
C LYS A 166 -16.18 -0.39 -8.01
N LYS A 167 -17.18 -1.03 -7.40
CA LYS A 167 -18.61 -0.82 -7.75
C LYS A 167 -19.07 0.60 -7.42
N THR A 168 -18.58 1.15 -6.30
CA THR A 168 -18.89 2.52 -5.88
C THR A 168 -18.31 3.53 -6.85
N ASP A 169 -17.05 3.38 -7.25
CA ASP A 169 -16.38 4.26 -8.21
C ASP A 169 -17.05 4.22 -9.59
N ALA A 170 -17.44 3.03 -10.05
CA ALA A 170 -18.20 2.88 -11.30
C ALA A 170 -19.55 3.62 -11.24
N SER A 171 -20.25 3.51 -10.11
CA SER A 171 -21.51 4.24 -9.89
C SER A 171 -21.30 5.76 -9.90
N ILE A 172 -20.26 6.24 -9.22
CA ILE A 172 -19.90 7.67 -9.20
C ILE A 172 -19.64 8.19 -10.61
N ASN A 173 -18.91 7.43 -11.45
CA ASN A 173 -18.62 7.84 -12.82
C ASN A 173 -19.88 7.88 -13.68
N LEU A 174 -20.75 6.87 -13.57
CA LEU A 174 -22.03 6.86 -14.27
C LEU A 174 -22.91 8.06 -13.88
N TRP A 175 -22.93 8.43 -12.59
CA TRP A 175 -23.64 9.61 -12.12
C TRP A 175 -23.06 10.92 -12.68
N LYS A 176 -21.73 11.00 -12.86
CA LYS A 176 -21.08 12.16 -13.50
C LYS A 176 -21.45 12.27 -14.98
N GLU A 177 -21.44 11.15 -15.70
CA GLU A 177 -21.84 11.09 -17.12
C GLU A 177 -23.31 11.45 -17.30
N TYR A 178 -24.20 10.86 -16.49
CA TYR A 178 -25.63 11.18 -16.51
C TYR A 178 -25.87 12.66 -16.25
N ARG A 179 -25.21 13.23 -15.22
CA ARG A 179 -25.32 14.66 -14.92
C ARG A 179 -24.85 15.53 -16.09
N ALA A 180 -23.73 15.19 -16.73
CA ALA A 180 -23.22 15.92 -17.87
C ALA A 180 -24.20 15.86 -19.05
N ALA A 181 -24.72 14.67 -19.38
CA ALA A 181 -25.70 14.47 -20.43
C ALA A 181 -27.00 15.23 -20.16
N LEU A 182 -27.49 15.22 -18.91
CA LEU A 182 -28.69 15.95 -18.50
C LEU A 182 -28.52 17.46 -18.67
N ILE A 183 -27.36 18.00 -18.29
CA ILE A 183 -27.02 19.42 -18.50
C ILE A 183 -27.00 19.73 -20.00
N THR A 184 -26.34 18.89 -20.81
CA THR A 184 -26.29 19.07 -22.26
C THR A 184 -27.68 19.05 -22.87
N ALA A 185 -28.54 18.10 -22.48
CA ALA A 185 -29.91 17.99 -22.98
C ALA A 185 -30.75 19.22 -22.59
N ALA A 186 -30.60 19.74 -21.38
CA ALA A 186 -31.26 20.97 -20.94
C ALA A 186 -30.79 22.21 -21.73
N VAL A 187 -29.47 22.39 -21.91
CA VAL A 187 -28.91 23.55 -22.63
C VAL A 187 -29.22 23.51 -24.12
N THR A 188 -29.30 22.32 -24.71
CA THR A 188 -29.67 22.13 -26.13
C THR A 188 -31.18 22.14 -26.36
N GLY A 189 -31.99 22.37 -25.31
CA GLY A 189 -33.45 22.42 -25.41
C GLY A 189 -34.11 21.07 -25.67
N GLN A 190 -33.37 19.97 -25.55
CA GLN A 190 -33.91 18.60 -25.64
C GLN A 190 -34.74 18.24 -24.39
N ILE A 191 -34.56 18.99 -23.29
CA ILE A 191 -35.38 18.92 -22.08
C ILE A 191 -35.93 20.32 -21.79
N ASP A 192 -37.25 20.42 -21.63
CA ASP A 192 -37.90 21.63 -21.14
C ASP A 192 -37.69 21.77 -19.63
N THR A 193 -36.82 22.71 -19.27
CA THR A 193 -36.45 22.98 -17.88
C THR A 193 -37.56 23.62 -17.07
N THR A 194 -38.61 24.16 -17.71
CA THR A 194 -39.75 24.80 -17.01
C THR A 194 -40.77 23.79 -16.48
N THR A 195 -40.83 22.60 -17.08
CA THR A 195 -41.76 21.52 -16.70
C THR A 195 -41.04 20.33 -16.04
N TRP A 196 -39.70 20.32 -16.04
CA TRP A 196 -38.88 19.25 -15.47
C TRP A 196 -39.00 19.18 -13.93
N LYS A 197 -39.46 18.03 -13.41
CA LYS A 197 -39.60 17.79 -11.96
C LYS A 197 -38.38 17.16 -11.28
N GLY A 198 -37.35 16.76 -12.04
CA GLY A 198 -36.11 16.18 -11.53
C GLY A 198 -36.27 14.86 -10.75
N HIS A 199 -35.15 14.26 -10.43
CA HIS A 199 -35.06 13.28 -9.33
C HIS A 199 -34.73 14.06 -8.06
N THR A 200 -35.63 14.11 -7.09
CA THR A 200 -35.29 14.57 -5.72
C THR A 200 -34.34 13.58 -5.10
N ALA A 201 -33.04 13.87 -5.15
CA ALA A 201 -32.03 13.07 -4.47
C ALA A 201 -32.27 13.15 -2.95
N HIS A 202 -32.41 12.00 -2.31
CA HIS A 202 -32.34 11.91 -0.85
C HIS A 202 -30.93 12.36 -0.44
N ARG A 203 -30.82 13.54 0.20
CA ARG A 203 -29.55 14.04 0.73
C ARG A 203 -29.12 13.06 1.83
N PRO A 204 -28.02 12.30 1.67
CA PRO A 204 -27.54 11.48 2.77
C PRO A 204 -27.20 12.42 3.93
N ALA A 205 -27.62 12.07 5.15
CA ALA A 205 -27.24 12.81 6.34
C ALA A 205 -25.71 12.92 6.38
N ALA A 206 -25.20 14.14 6.62
CA ALA A 206 -23.78 14.34 6.80
C ALA A 206 -23.32 13.48 7.99
N ILE A 207 -22.34 12.62 7.76
CA ILE A 207 -21.74 11.79 8.80
C ILE A 207 -20.90 12.74 9.66
N GLY A 208 -21.45 13.25 10.77
CA GLY A 208 -20.68 14.06 11.72
C GLY A 208 -21.38 15.21 12.45
N GLU A 209 -22.66 15.52 12.19
CA GLU A 209 -23.38 16.48 13.04
C GLU A 209 -24.03 15.74 14.22
N THR A 210 -23.31 15.67 15.34
CA THR A 210 -23.90 15.36 16.64
C THR A 210 -24.78 16.54 17.09
N PRO A 211 -26.05 16.33 17.47
CA PRO A 211 -26.87 17.38 18.06
C PRO A 211 -26.32 17.75 19.45
N GLU A 212 -26.40 19.05 19.76
CA GLU A 212 -26.05 19.67 21.05
C GLU A 212 -26.77 19.04 22.26
#